data_AF-E8R6G4-F1
#
_entry.id   AF-E8R6G4-F1
#
_cell.length_a   1.000
_cell.length_b   1.000
_cell.length_c   1.000
_cell.angle_alpha   90.00
_cell.angle_beta   90.00
_cell.angle_gamma   90.00
#
_symmetry.space_group_name_H-M   'P 1'
#
loop_
_entity.id
_entity.type
_entity.pdbx_description
1 polymer ?
#
loop_
_entity_poly.entity_id
_entity_poly.type
_entity_poly.pdbx_seq_one_letter_code
_entity_poly.pdbx_strand_id
1 'polypeptide(L)'
;MSEFESNCGKTHCLLLVLRHATSAEPDRVLGSETDVGLSDQGRVEAEEVAARLSRVAPRPVAVYSSPLRRARLTAEPIARALGVDLLIENDLRERAMGDLSGRRRIEVMSDYLRVLDRWIAGDLDYTNAQGESFRQVAERARSVLERIARGHLGRTVVVVTHGMWIRVALSTLPDAARVASLKDVGIGCVAVNELFFEPVEEPVGSISLRPDQSYDPSRSLDRWWVGCLNSRHYPDPDLPLEGVPCGLSPRDAPDLPTPSP
;
A
#
# COMPACT_ATOMS: atom_id res chain seq x y z
N MET A 1 5.13 6.68 -41.91
CA MET A 1 4.88 5.32 -41.36
C MET A 1 4.78 5.47 -39.85
N SER A 2 3.65 6.05 -39.44
CA SER A 2 3.42 6.71 -38.16
C SER A 2 3.10 5.73 -37.04
N GLU A 3 3.32 6.18 -35.81
CA GLU A 3 3.15 5.53 -34.49
C GLU A 3 1.83 4.78 -34.21
N PHE A 4 0.95 4.63 -35.20
CA PHE A 4 -0.35 3.96 -35.11
C PHE A 4 -0.28 2.42 -35.25
N GLU A 5 0.76 1.86 -35.87
CA GLU A 5 0.82 0.41 -36.14
C GLU A 5 1.41 -0.43 -34.97
N SER A 6 1.79 0.17 -33.84
CA SER A 6 2.36 -0.57 -32.70
C SER A 6 1.40 -0.78 -31.53
N ASN A 7 0.12 -0.39 -31.64
CA ASN A 7 -0.86 -0.47 -30.55
C ASN A 7 -1.84 -1.66 -30.66
N CYS A 8 -1.56 -2.61 -31.57
CA CYS A 8 -2.34 -3.84 -31.67
C CYS A 8 -2.04 -4.75 -30.46
N GLY A 9 -2.95 -4.78 -29.48
CA GLY A 9 -3.06 -5.89 -28.52
C GLY A 9 -2.69 -5.65 -27.05
N LYS A 10 -2.38 -4.42 -26.61
CA LYS A 10 -2.13 -4.15 -25.18
C LYS A 10 -3.24 -3.27 -24.59
N THR A 11 -4.27 -3.92 -24.06
CA THR A 11 -5.46 -3.26 -23.51
C THR A 11 -5.34 -2.88 -22.04
N HIS A 12 -4.35 -3.41 -21.30
CA HIS A 12 -4.27 -3.26 -19.85
C HIS A 12 -3.12 -2.36 -19.39
N CYS A 13 -3.26 -1.74 -18.22
CA CYS A 13 -2.18 -1.06 -17.52
C CYS A 13 -1.76 -1.87 -16.29
N LEU A 14 -0.45 -1.99 -16.04
CA LEU A 14 0.09 -2.58 -14.82
C LEU A 14 0.48 -1.48 -13.84
N LEU A 15 -0.16 -1.46 -12.68
CA LEU A 15 0.14 -0.55 -11.58
C LEU A 15 0.96 -1.29 -10.53
N LEU A 16 2.18 -0.82 -10.26
CA LEU A 16 3.01 -1.28 -9.15
C LEU A 16 2.78 -0.35 -7.95
N VAL A 17 1.84 -0.71 -7.09
CA VAL A 17 1.41 0.11 -5.94
C VAL A 17 2.25 -0.22 -4.71
N LEU A 18 3.08 0.72 -4.29
CA LEU A 18 4.11 0.58 -3.27
C LEU A 18 3.77 1.42 -2.02
N ARG A 19 3.88 0.81 -0.83
CA ARG A 19 3.90 1.59 0.44
C ARG A 19 5.25 2.26 0.60
N HIS A 20 5.27 3.53 0.99
CA HIS A 20 6.51 4.25 1.29
C HIS A 20 7.45 3.48 2.24
N ALA A 21 8.74 3.80 2.19
CA ALA A 21 9.75 3.25 3.08
C ALA A 21 9.59 3.74 4.52
N THR A 22 10.30 3.13 5.47
CA THR A 22 10.15 3.41 6.90
C THR A 22 10.26 4.89 7.25
N SER A 23 9.23 5.43 7.91
CA SER A 23 9.16 6.85 8.32
C SER A 23 9.97 7.14 9.58
N ALA A 24 10.33 8.41 9.79
CA ALA A 24 11.16 8.85 10.92
C ALA A 24 10.48 8.75 12.29
N GLU A 25 9.15 8.80 12.36
CA GLU A 25 8.36 8.80 13.62
C GLU A 25 7.45 7.56 13.69
N PRO A 26 8.01 6.35 13.89
CA PRO A 26 7.25 5.11 13.85
C PRO A 26 6.36 4.89 15.08
N ASP A 27 6.50 5.67 16.14
CA ASP A 27 5.69 5.55 17.36
C ASP A 27 4.40 6.42 17.31
N ARG A 28 4.22 7.19 16.23
CA ARG A 28 3.05 8.06 16.04
C ARG A 28 2.07 7.54 14.99
N VAL A 29 0.82 7.95 15.13
CA VAL A 29 -0.18 7.77 14.08
C VAL A 29 0.09 8.80 12.99
N LEU A 30 0.34 8.32 11.77
CA LEU A 30 0.67 9.17 10.63
C LEU A 30 -0.50 9.18 9.65
N GLY A 31 -1.26 10.28 9.64
CA GLY A 31 -2.30 10.52 8.63
C GLY A 31 -1.78 11.36 7.46
N SER A 32 -2.71 11.94 6.71
CA SER A 32 -2.36 12.97 5.71
C SER A 32 -2.03 14.34 6.29
N GLU A 33 -2.33 14.55 7.57
CA GLU A 33 -2.07 15.80 8.30
C GLU A 33 -0.60 15.90 8.76
N THR A 34 0.16 14.80 8.76
CA THR A 34 1.54 14.77 9.22
C THR A 34 2.52 14.55 8.06
N ASP A 35 3.42 15.52 7.85
CA ASP A 35 4.40 15.51 6.75
C ASP A 35 5.81 15.12 7.22
N VAL A 36 5.92 13.94 7.82
CA VAL A 36 7.19 13.37 8.27
C VAL A 36 7.99 12.76 7.11
N GLY A 37 9.32 12.82 7.23
CA GLY A 37 10.25 12.20 6.28
C GLY A 37 10.53 10.71 6.57
N LEU A 38 11.52 10.17 5.87
CA LEU A 38 12.04 8.81 6.10
C LEU A 38 13.03 8.78 7.27
N SER A 39 13.09 7.64 7.96
CA SER A 39 14.20 7.31 8.86
C SER A 39 15.48 7.02 8.06
N ASP A 40 16.61 6.87 8.74
CA ASP A 40 17.86 6.46 8.09
C ASP A 40 17.71 5.09 7.41
N GLN A 41 17.05 4.14 8.09
CA GLN A 41 16.71 2.85 7.51
C GLN A 41 15.78 2.99 6.30
N GLY A 42 14.77 3.88 6.37
CA GLY A 42 13.86 4.13 5.26
C GLY A 42 14.56 4.69 4.02
N ARG A 43 15.62 5.49 4.18
CA ARG A 43 16.44 5.95 3.05
C ARG A 43 17.17 4.80 2.37
N VAL A 44 17.68 3.85 3.14
CA VAL A 44 18.31 2.62 2.60
C VAL A 44 17.28 1.78 1.84
N GLU A 45 16.12 1.52 2.45
CA GLU A 45 15.01 0.79 1.82
C GLU A 45 14.56 1.43 0.49
N ALA A 46 14.51 2.77 0.43
CA ALA A 46 14.13 3.52 -0.76
C ALA A 46 15.12 3.31 -1.93
N GLU A 47 16.42 3.29 -1.65
CA GLU A 47 17.44 3.01 -2.68
C GLU A 47 17.43 1.53 -3.10
N GLU A 48 17.22 0.60 -2.15
CA GLU A 48 17.12 -0.84 -2.43
C GLU A 48 15.93 -1.16 -3.35
N VAL A 49 14.75 -0.60 -3.06
CA VAL A 49 13.57 -0.82 -3.89
C VAL A 49 13.71 -0.16 -5.26
N ALA A 50 14.38 0.99 -5.37
CA ALA A 50 14.70 1.63 -6.64
C ALA A 50 15.59 0.75 -7.53
N ALA A 51 16.67 0.21 -6.97
CA ALA A 51 17.59 -0.69 -7.67
C ALA A 51 16.90 -1.98 -8.16
N ARG A 52 15.86 -2.41 -7.45
CA ARG A 52 15.06 -3.57 -7.84
C ARG A 52 14.07 -3.25 -8.95
N LEU A 53 13.29 -2.17 -8.80
CA LEU A 53 12.30 -1.76 -9.78
C LEU A 53 12.94 -1.42 -11.13
N SER A 54 14.19 -0.94 -11.14
CA SER A 54 14.94 -0.70 -12.38
C SER A 54 15.23 -1.97 -13.21
N ARG A 55 15.05 -3.16 -12.61
CA ARG A 55 15.27 -4.47 -13.23
C ARG A 55 13.96 -5.21 -13.56
N VAL A 56 12.80 -4.65 -13.18
CA VAL A 56 11.50 -5.26 -13.46
C VAL A 56 11.13 -5.11 -14.93
N ALA A 57 10.45 -6.12 -15.47
CA ALA A 57 9.86 -6.11 -16.79
C ALA A 57 8.33 -6.38 -16.70
N PRO A 58 7.49 -5.65 -17.45
CA PRO A 58 7.83 -4.53 -18.34
C PRO A 58 8.37 -3.33 -17.56
N ARG A 59 9.31 -2.58 -18.16
CA ARG A 59 9.94 -1.42 -17.52
C ARG A 59 8.87 -0.35 -17.24
N PRO A 60 8.75 0.17 -16.00
CA PRO A 60 7.84 1.26 -15.71
C PRO A 60 8.18 2.53 -16.49
N VAL A 61 7.15 3.26 -16.93
CA VAL A 61 7.30 4.47 -17.76
C VAL A 61 7.06 5.77 -16.99
N ALA A 62 6.53 5.69 -15.77
CA ALA A 62 6.29 6.83 -14.89
C ALA A 62 6.26 6.39 -13.42
N VAL A 63 6.55 7.32 -12.52
CA VAL A 63 6.39 7.16 -11.07
C VAL A 63 5.42 8.21 -10.57
N TYR A 64 4.33 7.78 -9.95
CA TYR A 64 3.41 8.64 -9.21
C TYR A 64 3.72 8.56 -7.72
N SER A 65 3.60 9.67 -7.01
CA SER A 65 3.80 9.71 -5.56
C SER A 65 2.78 10.58 -4.87
N SER A 66 2.37 10.14 -3.69
CA SER A 66 1.70 11.01 -2.73
C SER A 66 2.53 12.28 -2.45
N PRO A 67 1.89 13.44 -2.18
CA PRO A 67 2.62 14.67 -1.86
C PRO A 67 3.40 14.61 -0.53
N LEU A 68 3.09 13.64 0.34
CA LEU A 68 3.72 13.52 1.65
C LEU A 68 5.19 13.10 1.53
N ARG A 69 6.07 13.75 2.29
CA ARG A 69 7.54 13.62 2.23
C ARG A 69 8.03 12.20 2.29
N ARG A 70 7.49 11.36 3.19
CA ARG A 70 7.84 9.94 3.26
C ARG A 70 7.62 9.20 1.93
N ALA A 71 6.54 9.49 1.21
CA ALA A 71 6.28 8.91 -0.10
C ALA A 71 7.17 9.53 -1.19
N ARG A 72 7.34 10.85 -1.19
CA ARG A 72 8.21 11.54 -2.17
C ARG A 72 9.66 11.08 -2.07
N LEU A 73 10.21 11.04 -0.86
CA LEU A 73 11.58 10.58 -0.61
C LEU A 73 11.78 9.10 -0.94
N THR A 74 10.71 8.29 -0.94
CA THR A 74 10.76 6.91 -1.45
C THR A 74 10.71 6.87 -2.97
N ALA A 75 9.91 7.74 -3.59
CA ALA A 75 9.67 7.77 -5.04
C ALA A 75 10.83 8.40 -5.85
N GLU A 76 11.52 9.39 -5.28
CA GLU A 76 12.65 10.07 -5.90
C GLU A 76 13.77 9.13 -6.40
N PRO A 77 14.33 8.22 -5.58
CA PRO A 77 15.33 7.26 -6.06
C PRO A 77 14.77 6.31 -7.12
N ILE A 78 13.51 5.90 -7.00
CA ILE A 78 12.85 5.03 -7.98
C ILE A 78 12.79 5.71 -9.35
N ALA A 79 12.32 6.97 -9.40
CA ALA A 79 12.25 7.75 -10.63
C ALA A 79 13.63 7.97 -11.25
N ARG A 80 14.65 8.28 -10.43
CA ARG A 80 16.05 8.40 -10.89
C ARG A 80 16.58 7.11 -11.50
N ALA A 81 16.39 5.97 -10.83
CA ALA A 81 16.88 4.67 -11.29
C ALA A 81 16.18 4.20 -12.57
N LEU A 82 14.91 4.57 -12.74
CA LEU A 82 14.13 4.29 -13.96
C LEU A 82 14.39 5.29 -15.08
N GLY A 83 14.90 6.49 -14.78
CA GLY A 83 15.09 7.56 -15.75
C GLY A 83 13.76 8.09 -16.29
N VAL A 84 12.75 8.20 -15.42
CA VAL A 84 11.38 8.65 -15.78
C VAL A 84 10.92 9.79 -14.87
N ASP A 85 9.84 10.45 -15.26
CA ASP A 85 9.26 11.55 -14.48
C ASP A 85 8.66 11.06 -13.15
N LEU A 86 8.83 11.89 -12.12
CA LEU A 86 8.15 11.79 -10.84
C LEU A 86 6.96 12.75 -10.84
N LEU A 87 5.74 12.20 -10.82
CA LEU A 87 4.49 12.94 -10.85
C LEU A 87 3.86 12.94 -9.45
N ILE A 88 3.54 14.12 -8.93
CA ILE A 88 2.91 14.25 -7.61
C ILE A 88 1.39 14.20 -7.77
N GLU A 89 0.75 13.33 -7.00
CA GLU A 89 -0.69 13.11 -7.05
C GLU A 89 -1.30 13.18 -5.65
N ASN A 90 -2.13 14.21 -5.43
CA ASN A 90 -2.74 14.50 -4.13
C ASN A 90 -3.66 13.38 -3.66
N ASP A 91 -4.34 12.70 -4.59
CA ASP A 91 -5.27 11.62 -4.25
C ASP A 91 -4.58 10.32 -3.83
N LEU A 92 -3.24 10.29 -3.81
CA LEU A 92 -2.46 9.21 -3.21
C LEU A 92 -2.10 9.47 -1.74
N ARG A 93 -2.53 10.59 -1.13
CA ARG A 93 -2.29 10.86 0.30
C ARG A 93 -2.92 9.82 1.22
N GLU A 94 -2.27 9.60 2.36
CA GLU A 94 -2.80 8.72 3.40
C GLU A 94 -4.18 9.18 3.87
N ARG A 95 -4.94 8.26 4.47
CA ARG A 95 -6.16 8.57 5.20
C ARG A 95 -5.92 9.75 6.17
N ALA A 96 -6.84 10.71 6.16
CA ALA A 96 -6.92 11.72 7.23
C ALA A 96 -7.25 11.02 8.55
N MET A 97 -6.34 11.11 9.51
CA MET A 97 -6.50 10.49 10.82
C MET A 97 -7.16 11.45 11.81
N GLY A 98 -7.50 12.67 11.41
CA GLY A 98 -8.21 13.65 12.22
C GLY A 98 -7.50 13.92 13.54
N ASP A 99 -8.26 13.91 14.63
CA ASP A 99 -7.79 14.08 16.00
C ASP A 99 -6.80 13.01 16.51
N LEU A 100 -6.61 11.91 15.78
CA LEU A 100 -5.61 10.90 16.10
C LEU A 100 -4.23 11.20 15.50
N SER A 101 -4.18 12.01 14.44
CA SER A 101 -2.96 12.29 13.68
C SER A 101 -1.88 12.94 14.55
N GLY A 102 -0.65 12.44 14.47
CA GLY A 102 0.49 12.94 15.23
C GLY A 102 0.50 12.56 16.72
N ARG A 103 -0.53 11.89 17.25
CA ARG A 103 -0.52 11.36 18.62
C ARG A 103 0.29 10.06 18.69
N ARG A 104 0.80 9.72 19.86
CA ARG A 104 1.52 8.45 20.02
C ARG A 104 0.55 7.29 19.93
N ARG A 105 0.93 6.23 19.21
CA ARG A 105 0.09 5.07 18.93
C ARG A 105 -0.49 4.47 20.20
N ILE A 106 0.32 4.32 21.24
CA ILE A 106 -0.09 3.78 22.55
C ILE A 106 -1.24 4.57 23.19
N GLU A 107 -1.37 5.87 22.91
CA GLU A 107 -2.37 6.75 23.51
C GLU A 107 -3.71 6.72 22.77
N VAL A 108 -3.70 6.36 21.49
CA VAL A 108 -4.88 6.44 20.59
C VAL A 108 -5.26 5.12 19.96
N MET A 109 -4.59 4.03 20.34
CA MET A 109 -4.78 2.72 19.73
C MET A 109 -6.23 2.23 19.83
N SER A 110 -6.86 2.41 21.00
CA SER A 110 -8.25 2.00 21.21
C SER A 110 -9.22 2.72 20.29
N ASP A 111 -9.01 4.02 20.04
CA ASP A 111 -9.86 4.83 19.19
C ASP A 111 -9.67 4.47 17.72
N TYR A 112 -8.42 4.24 17.32
CA TYR A 112 -8.08 3.75 15.98
C TYR A 112 -8.71 2.38 15.70
N LEU A 113 -8.55 1.43 16.62
CA LEU A 113 -9.12 0.08 16.50
C LEU A 113 -10.65 0.09 16.43
N ARG A 114 -11.30 0.97 17.20
CA ARG A 114 -12.76 1.16 17.15
C ARG A 114 -13.22 1.57 15.75
N VAL A 115 -12.47 2.44 15.06
CA VAL A 115 -12.80 2.80 13.67
C VAL A 115 -12.74 1.57 12.77
N LEU A 116 -11.66 0.78 12.84
CA LEU A 116 -11.51 -0.42 12.03
C LEU A 116 -12.61 -1.45 12.32
N ASP A 117 -12.98 -1.65 13.58
CA ASP A 117 -14.06 -2.54 13.98
C ASP A 117 -15.40 -2.12 13.36
N ARG A 118 -15.70 -0.82 13.36
CA ARG A 118 -16.92 -0.28 12.75
C ARG A 118 -16.94 -0.52 11.24
N TRP A 119 -15.80 -0.29 10.56
CA TRP A 119 -15.67 -0.56 9.13
C TRP A 119 -15.89 -2.05 8.79
N ILE A 120 -15.26 -2.94 9.56
CA ILE A 120 -15.41 -4.40 9.41
C ILE A 120 -16.85 -4.84 9.66
N ALA A 121 -17.55 -4.20 10.60
CA ALA A 121 -18.96 -4.42 10.86
C ALA A 121 -19.91 -3.80 9.80
N GLY A 122 -19.37 -3.13 8.77
CA GLY A 122 -20.12 -2.57 7.65
C GLY A 122 -20.51 -1.11 7.80
N ASP A 123 -20.16 -0.45 8.91
CA ASP A 123 -20.34 1.00 9.08
C ASP A 123 -19.19 1.76 8.40
N LEU A 124 -19.22 1.78 7.06
CA LEU A 124 -18.15 2.33 6.21
C LEU A 124 -18.07 3.86 6.23
N ASP A 125 -19.05 4.52 6.82
CA ASP A 125 -19.12 5.98 6.96
C ASP A 125 -18.62 6.45 8.33
N TYR A 126 -18.42 5.55 9.29
CA TYR A 126 -17.84 5.86 10.58
C TYR A 126 -16.42 6.42 10.46
N THR A 127 -16.12 7.43 11.27
CA THR A 127 -14.78 8.01 11.39
C THR A 127 -14.66 8.74 12.73
N ASN A 128 -13.42 8.91 13.19
CA ASN A 128 -13.10 9.79 14.32
C ASN A 128 -13.23 11.28 13.90
N ALA A 129 -13.15 12.20 14.87
CA ALA A 129 -13.36 13.61 14.59
C ALA A 129 -12.34 14.12 13.56
N GLN A 130 -12.84 14.74 12.47
CA GLN A 130 -12.04 15.25 11.35
C GLN A 130 -11.28 14.18 10.54
N GLY A 131 -11.51 12.88 10.80
CA GLY A 131 -10.89 11.80 10.03
C GLY A 131 -11.68 11.48 8.75
N GLU A 132 -11.03 10.76 7.82
CA GLU A 132 -11.67 10.20 6.64
C GLU A 132 -12.30 8.83 6.92
N SER A 133 -13.50 8.59 6.38
CA SER A 133 -14.20 7.31 6.41
C SER A 133 -13.65 6.32 5.36
N PHE A 134 -14.05 5.04 5.47
CA PHE A 134 -13.68 4.03 4.49
C PHE A 134 -14.16 4.43 3.09
N ARG A 135 -15.43 4.85 2.96
CA ARG A 135 -16.00 5.26 1.66
C ARG A 135 -15.22 6.40 1.01
N GLN A 136 -14.81 7.40 1.80
CA GLN A 136 -14.08 8.55 1.28
C GLN A 136 -12.71 8.14 0.72
N VAL A 137 -11.97 7.29 1.43
CA VAL A 137 -10.69 6.76 0.95
C VAL A 137 -10.88 5.85 -0.26
N ALA A 138 -11.89 4.96 -0.22
CA ALA A 138 -12.21 4.03 -1.29
C ALA A 138 -12.54 4.74 -2.62
N GLU A 139 -13.42 5.74 -2.57
CA GLU A 139 -13.83 6.49 -3.77
C GLU A 139 -12.65 7.23 -4.40
N ARG A 140 -11.85 7.90 -3.56
CA ARG A 140 -10.63 8.61 -4.00
C ARG A 140 -9.61 7.65 -4.58
N ALA A 141 -9.37 6.51 -3.93
CA ALA A 141 -8.42 5.51 -4.39
C ALA A 141 -8.82 4.91 -5.74
N ARG A 142 -10.10 4.55 -5.89
CA ARG A 142 -10.65 4.04 -7.16
C ARG A 142 -10.47 5.06 -8.29
N SER A 143 -10.89 6.30 -8.05
CA SER A 143 -10.83 7.37 -9.05
C SER A 143 -9.40 7.64 -9.54
N VAL A 144 -8.43 7.75 -8.62
CA VAL A 144 -7.04 8.04 -9.00
C VAL A 144 -6.35 6.87 -9.69
N LEU A 145 -6.57 5.63 -9.24
CA LEU A 145 -5.99 4.46 -9.88
C LEU A 145 -6.52 4.29 -11.30
N GLU A 146 -7.84 4.45 -11.50
CA GLU A 146 -8.46 4.40 -12.82
C GLU A 146 -7.92 5.52 -13.74
N ARG A 147 -7.83 6.75 -13.23
CA ARG A 147 -7.30 7.89 -13.99
C ARG A 147 -5.85 7.69 -14.41
N ILE A 148 -4.99 7.22 -13.49
CA ILE A 148 -3.59 6.89 -13.81
C ILE A 148 -3.54 5.77 -14.84
N ALA A 149 -4.26 4.67 -14.63
CA ALA A 149 -4.22 3.51 -15.50
C ALA A 149 -4.70 3.81 -16.93
N ARG A 150 -5.79 4.57 -17.08
CA ARG A 150 -6.30 5.00 -18.39
C ARG A 150 -5.31 5.87 -19.15
N GLY A 151 -4.49 6.66 -18.44
CA GLY A 151 -3.40 7.44 -19.05
C GLY A 151 -2.22 6.60 -19.54
N HIS A 152 -2.12 5.33 -19.13
CA HIS A 152 -0.94 4.47 -19.32
C HIS A 152 -1.31 3.07 -19.84
N LEU A 153 -2.34 2.96 -20.68
CA LEU A 153 -2.73 1.68 -21.29
C LEU A 153 -1.56 1.05 -22.06
N GLY A 154 -1.39 -0.26 -21.86
CA GLY A 154 -0.30 -1.05 -22.41
C GLY A 154 1.08 -0.80 -21.77
N ARG A 155 1.13 0.00 -20.69
CA ARG A 155 2.36 0.36 -19.98
C ARG A 155 2.29 -0.06 -18.50
N THR A 156 3.45 -0.03 -17.87
CA THR A 156 3.63 -0.22 -16.42
C THR A 156 3.94 1.12 -15.77
N VAL A 157 3.37 1.39 -14.59
CA VAL A 157 3.72 2.58 -13.78
C VAL A 157 3.91 2.19 -12.32
N VAL A 158 4.72 2.96 -11.60
CA VAL A 158 4.88 2.83 -10.14
C VAL A 158 4.02 3.87 -9.44
N VAL A 159 3.35 3.48 -8.36
CA VAL A 159 2.52 4.35 -7.53
C VAL A 159 2.99 4.24 -6.09
N VAL A 160 3.55 5.30 -5.52
CA VAL A 160 4.08 5.33 -4.15
C VAL A 160 3.09 6.03 -3.21
N THR A 161 2.56 5.29 -2.23
CA THR A 161 1.49 5.73 -1.33
C THR A 161 1.67 5.10 0.07
N HIS A 162 0.58 4.82 0.81
CA HIS A 162 0.58 4.55 2.24
C HIS A 162 -0.21 3.31 2.63
N GLY A 163 -0.01 2.85 3.86
CA GLY A 163 -0.53 1.56 4.34
C GLY A 163 -2.05 1.50 4.35
N MET A 164 -2.73 2.43 5.02
CA MET A 164 -4.19 2.39 5.13
C MET A 164 -4.85 2.66 3.78
N TRP A 165 -4.30 3.59 2.99
CA TRP A 165 -4.74 3.82 1.63
C TRP A 165 -4.71 2.52 0.78
N ILE A 166 -3.62 1.76 0.80
CA ILE A 166 -3.50 0.50 0.04
C ILE A 166 -4.50 -0.53 0.56
N ARG A 167 -4.61 -0.70 1.89
CA ARG A 167 -5.57 -1.63 2.48
C ARG A 167 -6.99 -1.37 2.00
N VAL A 168 -7.43 -0.11 2.04
CA VAL A 168 -8.76 0.29 1.55
C VAL A 168 -8.89 0.05 0.05
N ALA A 169 -7.91 0.47 -0.75
CA ALA A 169 -7.94 0.27 -2.20
C ALA A 169 -8.09 -1.21 -2.56
N LEU A 170 -7.27 -2.08 -1.97
CA LEU A 170 -7.36 -3.53 -2.15
C LEU A 170 -8.70 -4.06 -1.67
N SER A 171 -9.26 -3.55 -0.56
CA SER A 171 -10.55 -4.00 -0.03
C SER A 171 -11.76 -3.71 -0.93
N THR A 172 -11.58 -2.92 -1.99
CA THR A 172 -12.64 -2.56 -2.95
C THR A 172 -12.56 -3.36 -4.25
N LEU A 173 -11.47 -4.10 -4.49
CA LEU A 173 -11.30 -4.85 -5.73
C LEU A 173 -12.17 -6.12 -5.70
N PRO A 174 -12.78 -6.53 -6.83
CA PRO A 174 -13.67 -7.70 -6.88
C PRO A 174 -13.03 -9.00 -6.40
N ASP A 175 -11.73 -9.17 -6.71
CA ASP A 175 -10.97 -10.41 -6.51
C ASP A 175 -10.01 -10.35 -5.30
N ALA A 176 -10.10 -9.29 -4.48
CA ALA A 176 -9.18 -9.06 -3.37
C ALA A 176 -9.85 -9.29 -2.00
N ALA A 177 -9.10 -8.98 -0.94
CA ALA A 177 -9.60 -8.99 0.43
C ALA A 177 -10.91 -8.22 0.54
N ARG A 178 -11.90 -8.72 1.28
CA ARG A 178 -13.10 -7.93 1.60
C ARG A 178 -12.78 -6.97 2.75
N VAL A 179 -13.61 -5.94 2.94
CA VAL A 179 -13.53 -5.08 4.14
C VAL A 179 -13.50 -5.89 5.44
N ALA A 180 -14.18 -7.05 5.46
CA ALA A 180 -14.15 -7.97 6.60
C ALA A 180 -12.73 -8.48 6.97
N SER A 181 -11.80 -8.48 6.02
CA SER A 181 -10.41 -8.94 6.18
C SER A 181 -9.42 -7.77 6.29
N LEU A 182 -9.89 -6.53 6.49
CA LEU A 182 -9.03 -5.35 6.49
C LEU A 182 -7.86 -5.43 7.48
N LYS A 183 -8.06 -6.09 8.63
CA LYS A 183 -7.03 -6.34 9.65
C LYS A 183 -5.98 -7.38 9.22
N ASP A 184 -6.33 -8.27 8.29
CA ASP A 184 -5.49 -9.36 7.83
C ASP A 184 -4.61 -8.97 6.62
N VAL A 185 -4.82 -7.76 6.09
CA VAL A 185 -4.05 -7.21 4.96
C VAL A 185 -2.79 -6.53 5.48
N GLY A 186 -1.71 -7.30 5.60
CA GLY A 186 -0.39 -6.78 5.96
C GLY A 186 0.26 -6.02 4.80
N ILE A 187 0.40 -4.69 4.90
CA ILE A 187 1.14 -3.88 3.93
C ILE A 187 2.43 -3.39 4.58
N GLY A 188 3.53 -4.13 4.43
CA GLY A 188 4.84 -3.71 4.92
C GLY A 188 5.38 -2.47 4.21
N CYS A 189 6.33 -1.75 4.83
CA CYS A 189 7.09 -0.71 4.14
C CYS A 189 7.75 -1.29 2.88
N VAL A 190 7.78 -0.50 1.80
CA VAL A 190 8.27 -0.90 0.46
C VAL A 190 7.63 -2.16 -0.15
N ALA A 191 6.53 -2.67 0.42
CA ALA A 191 5.75 -3.74 -0.21
C ALA A 191 5.16 -3.25 -1.53
N VAL A 192 5.29 -4.06 -2.59
CA VAL A 192 4.79 -3.78 -3.95
C VAL A 192 3.60 -4.68 -4.23
N ASN A 193 2.49 -4.08 -4.63
CA ASN A 193 1.26 -4.75 -5.05
C ASN A 193 1.09 -4.54 -6.55
N GLU A 194 0.89 -5.63 -7.30
CA GLU A 194 0.66 -5.58 -8.74
C GLU A 194 -0.84 -5.56 -9.03
N LEU A 195 -1.34 -4.44 -9.55
CA LEU A 195 -2.74 -4.31 -9.95
C LEU A 195 -2.84 -4.23 -11.48
N PHE A 196 -3.77 -4.99 -12.04
CA PHE A 196 -4.06 -4.99 -13.47
C PHE A 196 -5.32 -4.17 -13.69
N PHE A 197 -5.21 -3.14 -14.51
CA PHE A 197 -6.36 -2.39 -14.98
C PHE A 197 -6.72 -2.82 -16.39
N GLU A 198 -7.95 -3.28 -16.58
CA GLU A 198 -8.53 -3.56 -17.88
C GLU A 198 -9.71 -2.61 -18.14
N PRO A 199 -9.71 -1.86 -19.25
CA PRO A 199 -10.87 -1.08 -19.66
C PRO A 199 -11.94 -2.04 -20.18
N VAL A 200 -12.88 -2.42 -19.32
CA VAL A 200 -14.15 -3.05 -19.73
C VAL A 200 -15.14 -1.95 -20.18
N GLU A 201 -16.14 -2.31 -21.00
CA GLU A 201 -17.13 -1.35 -21.52
C GLU A 201 -17.73 -0.48 -20.40
N GLU A 202 -17.88 0.82 -20.70
CA GLU A 202 -18.29 1.91 -19.80
C GLU A 202 -19.44 1.54 -18.83
N PRO A 203 -19.40 2.03 -17.57
CA PRO A 203 -18.72 3.26 -17.17
C PRO A 203 -17.45 3.10 -16.31
N VAL A 204 -16.98 1.87 -16.05
CA VAL A 204 -15.86 1.65 -15.11
C VAL A 204 -14.93 0.53 -15.62
N GLY A 205 -13.63 0.81 -15.73
CA GLY A 205 -12.63 -0.24 -15.97
C GLY A 205 -12.46 -1.13 -14.73
N SER A 206 -12.04 -2.38 -14.91
CA SER A 206 -11.80 -3.30 -13.79
C SER A 206 -10.37 -3.16 -13.29
N ILE A 207 -10.19 -3.15 -11.98
CA ILE A 207 -8.89 -3.34 -11.34
C ILE A 207 -8.93 -4.67 -10.60
N SER A 208 -7.97 -5.54 -10.87
CA SER A 208 -7.83 -6.84 -10.22
C SER A 208 -6.39 -7.06 -9.75
N LEU A 209 -6.21 -8.04 -8.86
CA LEU A 209 -4.89 -8.61 -8.62
C LEU A 209 -4.45 -9.38 -9.86
N ARG A 210 -3.14 -9.55 -10.03
CA ARG A 210 -2.60 -10.34 -11.13
C ARG A 210 -3.22 -11.75 -11.18
N PRO A 211 -3.62 -12.27 -12.36
CA PRO A 211 -4.29 -13.57 -12.48
C PRO A 211 -3.50 -14.79 -11.96
N ASP A 212 -2.17 -14.69 -11.85
CA ASP A 212 -1.28 -15.74 -11.30
C ASP A 212 -0.99 -15.59 -9.79
N GLN A 213 -1.52 -14.54 -9.15
CA GLN A 213 -1.58 -14.43 -7.69
C GLN A 213 -2.89 -15.03 -7.18
N SER A 214 -2.95 -16.36 -7.07
CA SER A 214 -3.73 -16.92 -5.95
C SER A 214 -2.97 -16.61 -4.66
N TYR A 215 -3.69 -16.32 -3.59
CA TYR A 215 -3.11 -16.24 -2.25
C TYR A 215 -2.31 -17.52 -1.96
N ASP A 216 -0.98 -17.40 -1.93
CA ASP A 216 -0.04 -18.50 -1.69
C ASP A 216 0.80 -18.19 -0.43
N PRO A 217 0.47 -18.79 0.73
CA PRO A 217 1.19 -18.54 1.97
C PRO A 217 2.62 -19.09 1.97
N SER A 218 3.01 -19.94 1.01
CA SER A 218 4.37 -20.49 0.90
C SER A 218 5.37 -19.51 0.27
N ARG A 219 4.88 -18.49 -0.46
CA ARG A 219 5.69 -17.40 -1.02
C ARG A 219 5.90 -16.23 -0.05
N SER A 220 5.32 -16.30 1.16
CA SER A 220 5.44 -15.30 2.22
C SER A 220 6.85 -15.20 2.86
N LEU A 221 7.74 -16.14 2.54
CA LEU A 221 9.09 -16.22 3.11
C LEU A 221 10.16 -15.47 2.30
N ASP A 222 9.84 -15.07 1.07
CA ASP A 222 10.62 -14.06 0.35
C ASP A 222 10.09 -12.68 0.79
N ARG A 223 10.74 -12.07 1.78
CA ARG A 223 10.39 -10.81 2.49
C ARG A 223 9.97 -9.59 1.64
N TRP A 224 9.92 -9.69 0.31
CA TRP A 224 9.89 -8.57 -0.60
C TRP A 224 8.95 -8.75 -1.80
N TRP A 225 8.11 -9.79 -1.84
CA TRP A 225 7.04 -9.92 -2.83
C TRP A 225 5.71 -10.26 -2.14
N VAL A 226 4.64 -10.11 -2.92
CA VAL A 226 3.34 -10.79 -2.82
C VAL A 226 2.18 -9.89 -2.34
N GLY A 227 1.09 -9.93 -3.10
CA GLY A 227 -0.26 -9.79 -2.55
C GLY A 227 -0.52 -10.96 -1.60
N CYS A 228 0.06 -10.91 -0.40
CA CYS A 228 -0.16 -11.89 0.64
C CYS A 228 -1.25 -11.33 1.56
N LEU A 229 -2.45 -11.90 1.46
CA LEU A 229 -3.27 -12.06 2.66
C LEU A 229 -2.49 -12.95 3.64
N ASN A 230 -2.72 -12.79 4.93
CA ASN A 230 -2.25 -13.64 6.02
C ASN A 230 -0.77 -13.52 6.43
N SER A 231 -0.54 -12.75 7.50
CA SER A 231 0.47 -13.12 8.48
C SER A 231 -0.20 -13.89 9.62
N ARG A 232 0.18 -15.16 9.82
CA ARG A 232 0.15 -15.73 11.18
C ARG A 232 1.04 -14.82 12.05
N HIS A 233 0.41 -14.04 12.93
CA HIS A 233 1.06 -13.27 13.99
C HIS A 233 2.30 -12.48 13.55
N TYR A 234 2.19 -11.68 12.49
CA TYR A 234 2.96 -10.44 12.47
C TYR A 234 2.06 -9.34 13.03
N PRO A 235 2.50 -8.57 14.04
CA PRO A 235 1.82 -7.36 14.39
C PRO A 235 1.74 -6.51 13.12
N ASP A 236 0.59 -5.93 12.86
CA ASP A 236 0.54 -4.74 12.01
C ASP A 236 1.69 -3.82 12.50
N PRO A 237 2.62 -3.35 11.65
CA PRO A 237 3.66 -2.43 12.10
C PRO A 237 3.06 -1.16 12.73
N ASP A 238 1.77 -0.92 12.52
CA ASP A 238 0.96 0.14 13.12
C ASP A 238 0.19 -0.26 14.41
N LEU A 239 0.25 -1.53 14.84
CA LEU A 239 -0.21 -2.03 16.13
C LEU A 239 1.00 -2.37 17.04
N PRO A 240 1.02 -1.96 18.32
CA PRO A 240 2.07 -2.41 19.23
C PRO A 240 2.02 -3.93 19.40
N LEU A 241 3.18 -4.57 19.37
CA LEU A 241 3.35 -5.93 19.89
C LEU A 241 3.02 -5.91 21.38
N GLU A 242 1.87 -6.45 21.77
CA GLU A 242 1.68 -6.82 23.17
C GLU A 242 2.66 -7.95 23.51
N GLY A 243 3.61 -7.67 24.40
CA GLY A 243 4.36 -8.70 25.13
C GLY A 243 5.70 -9.19 24.57
N VAL A 244 6.31 -8.57 23.56
CA VAL A 244 7.68 -8.93 23.13
C VAL A 244 8.71 -7.98 23.76
N PRO A 245 9.62 -8.43 24.64
CA PRO A 245 10.68 -7.59 25.17
C PRO A 245 11.62 -7.16 24.02
N CYS A 246 11.95 -5.88 23.95
CA CYS A 246 12.93 -5.37 23.00
C CYS A 246 14.29 -6.06 23.21
N GLY A 247 14.80 -6.77 22.19
CA GLY A 247 16.22 -7.16 22.15
C GLY A 247 16.58 -8.57 21.70
N LEU A 248 15.66 -9.39 21.16
CA LEU A 248 16.03 -10.72 20.65
C LEU A 248 15.86 -10.83 19.13
N SER A 249 16.85 -11.45 18.49
CA SER A 249 16.76 -11.77 17.06
C SER A 249 15.68 -12.84 16.85
N PRO A 250 15.02 -12.91 15.68
CA PRO A 250 14.01 -13.92 15.38
C PRO A 250 14.50 -15.38 15.47
N ARG A 251 15.79 -15.64 15.70
CA ARG A 251 16.36 -16.98 15.89
C ARG A 251 16.28 -17.48 17.34
N ASP A 252 15.91 -16.62 18.28
CA ASP A 252 16.02 -16.89 19.72
C ASP A 252 14.66 -16.95 20.45
N ALA A 253 13.53 -16.89 19.73
CA ALA A 253 12.20 -17.02 20.33
C ALA A 253 11.88 -18.50 20.60
N PRO A 254 11.46 -18.89 21.82
CA PRO A 254 11.08 -20.26 22.13
C PRO A 254 9.75 -20.63 21.47
N ASP A 255 9.66 -21.87 20.96
CA ASP A 255 8.43 -22.43 20.37
C ASP A 255 7.28 -22.40 21.40
N LEU A 256 6.17 -21.74 21.03
CA LEU A 256 4.95 -21.77 21.83
C LEU A 256 4.19 -23.09 21.62
N PRO A 257 3.64 -23.70 22.68
CA PRO A 257 2.94 -24.97 22.57
C PRO A 257 1.64 -24.83 21.78
N THR A 258 1.41 -25.78 20.87
CA THR A 258 0.16 -25.91 20.12
C THR A 258 -1.00 -26.24 21.07
N PRO A 259 -2.18 -25.61 20.95
CA PRO A 259 -3.34 -26.02 21.72
C PRO A 259 -3.83 -27.39 21.23
N SER A 260 -4.00 -28.31 22.18
CA SER A 260 -4.65 -29.61 21.99
C SER A 260 -6.14 -29.43 21.63
N PRO A 261 -6.74 -30.41 20.92
CA PRO A 261 -8.05 -30.28 20.27
C PRO A 261 -9.22 -30.01 21.21
#